data_AF-A0A2G2XHA3-F1
#
_entry.id   AF-A0A2G2XHA3-F1
#
_cell.length_a   1.000
_cell.length_b   1.000
_cell.length_c   1.000
_cell.angle_alpha   90.00
_cell.angle_beta   90.00
_cell.angle_gamma   90.00
#
_symmetry.space_group_name_H-M   'P 1'
#
loop_
_entity.id
_entity.type
_entity.pdbx_description
1 polymer ?
#
loop_
_entity_poly.entity_id
_entity_poly.type
_entity_poly.pdbx_seq_one_letter_code
_entity_poly.pdbx_strand_id
1 'polypeptide(L)'
;MFDVLFQESLPQQSSESLDCGVYMVTYAECLSYGHKVLTNEFDPNALRTRYAALLWEYGTRKQDANAHSDVEAPLRPAKQNRITSVTEVFDV
;
A
#
# COMPACT_ATOMS: atom_id res chain seq x y z
N MET A 1 29.41 -9.67 7.02
CA MET A 1 28.50 -9.54 8.16
C MET A 1 27.42 -8.55 7.74
N PHE A 2 26.15 -8.91 7.89
CA PHE A 2 25.03 -8.04 7.52
C PHE A 2 24.35 -7.57 8.80
N ASP A 3 23.91 -6.32 8.82
CA ASP A 3 23.13 -5.77 9.91
C ASP A 3 21.68 -6.22 9.79
N VAL A 4 21.16 -6.83 10.86
CA VAL A 4 19.76 -7.24 10.96
C VAL A 4 19.05 -6.23 11.86
N LEU A 5 18.06 -5.55 11.29
CA LEU A 5 17.21 -4.61 12.04
C LEU A 5 15.88 -5.30 12.36
N PHE A 6 15.57 -5.39 13.65
CA PHE A 6 14.26 -5.86 14.12
C PHE A 6 13.32 -4.68 14.23
N GLN A 7 12.20 -4.77 13.52
CA GLN A 7 11.14 -3.77 13.58
C GLN A 7 9.99 -4.30 14.44
N GLU A 8 9.82 -3.70 15.61
CA GLU A 8 8.69 -3.98 16.50
C GLU A 8 7.44 -3.21 16.04
N SER A 9 6.27 -3.57 16.58
CA SER A 9 4.98 -2.90 16.37
C SER A 9 4.39 -2.95 14.96
N LEU A 10 4.96 -3.77 14.05
CA LEU A 10 4.31 -4.05 12.79
C LEU A 10 3.06 -4.92 13.02
N PRO A 11 1.94 -4.63 12.34
CA PRO A 11 0.78 -5.50 12.40
C PRO A 11 1.16 -6.89 11.88
N GLN A 12 0.76 -7.93 12.61
CA GLN A 12 0.99 -9.32 12.23
C GLN A 12 -0.33 -9.99 11.89
N GLN A 13 -0.30 -10.82 10.85
CA GLN A 13 -1.47 -11.55 10.43
C GLN A 13 -1.80 -12.67 11.44
N SER A 14 -3.07 -12.81 11.81
CA SER A 14 -3.54 -14.01 12.50
C SER A 14 -3.43 -15.25 11.60
N SER A 15 -3.28 -16.43 12.20
CA SER A 15 -3.21 -17.70 11.46
C SER A 15 -4.49 -18.02 10.67
N GLU A 16 -5.62 -17.42 11.05
CA GLU A 16 -6.91 -17.62 10.42
C GLU A 16 -7.18 -16.65 9.24
N SER A 17 -6.36 -15.60 9.09
CA SER A 17 -6.50 -14.64 7.99
C SER A 17 -5.79 -15.15 6.72
N LEU A 18 -6.31 -14.73 5.56
CA LEU A 18 -5.76 -15.04 4.24
C LEU A 18 -5.15 -13.80 3.56
N ASP A 19 -4.86 -12.75 4.34
CA ASP A 19 -4.45 -11.45 3.82
C ASP A 19 -2.93 -11.26 3.78
N CYS A 20 -2.16 -12.34 3.63
CA CYS A 20 -0.70 -12.31 3.83
C CYS A 20 -0.03 -11.33 2.87
N GLY A 21 -0.57 -11.21 1.65
CA GLY A 21 -0.15 -10.22 0.67
C GLY A 21 -0.33 -8.78 1.16
N VAL A 22 -1.41 -8.47 1.87
CA VAL A 22 -1.68 -7.12 2.42
C VAL A 22 -0.64 -6.75 3.47
N TYR A 23 -0.29 -7.68 4.36
CA TYR A 23 0.74 -7.49 5.38
C TYR A 23 2.14 -7.35 4.74
N MET A 24 2.47 -8.19 3.77
CA MET A 24 3.76 -8.12 3.05
C MET A 24 3.93 -6.81 2.28
N VAL A 25 2.87 -6.37 1.59
CA VAL A 25 2.89 -5.11 0.87
C VAL A 25 3.04 -3.94 1.82
N THR A 26 2.37 -3.99 2.97
CA THR A 26 2.52 -2.97 4.02
C THR A 26 3.96 -2.90 4.52
N TYR A 27 4.62 -4.03 4.77
CA TYR A 27 6.03 -4.08 5.14
C TYR A 27 6.92 -3.44 4.07
N ALA A 28 6.73 -3.80 2.80
CA ALA A 28 7.47 -3.21 1.69
C ALA A 28 7.27 -1.69 1.59
N GLU A 29 6.06 -1.20 1.84
CA GLU A 29 5.78 0.24 1.89
C GLU A 29 6.50 0.94 3.05
N CYS A 30 6.54 0.32 4.23
CA CYS A 30 7.25 0.86 5.39
C CYS A 30 8.74 1.00 5.12
N LEU A 31 9.34 0.00 4.46
CA LEU A 31 10.74 0.05 4.05
C LEU A 31 11.00 1.08 2.96
N SER A 32 10.06 1.27 2.03
CA SER A 32 10.25 2.16 0.87
C SER A 32 10.01 3.64 1.21
N TYR A 33 9.02 3.93 2.06
CA TYR A 33 8.54 5.30 2.34
C TYR A 33 8.70 5.71 3.82
N GLY A 34 9.19 4.81 4.66
CA GLY A 34 9.39 5.01 6.09
C GLY A 34 8.17 4.68 6.96
N HIS A 35 8.38 4.64 8.28
CA HIS A 35 7.39 4.21 9.29
C HIS A 35 6.11 5.05 9.37
N LYS A 36 6.08 6.24 8.75
CA LYS A 36 4.90 7.10 8.70
C LYS A 36 3.71 6.47 7.96
N VAL A 37 3.93 5.37 7.24
CA VAL A 37 2.84 4.61 6.60
C VAL A 37 1.98 3.88 7.64
N LEU A 38 2.55 3.50 8.79
CA LEU A 38 1.86 2.78 9.87
C LEU A 38 1.35 3.68 11.00
N THR A 39 1.67 4.97 10.97
CA THR A 39 1.14 5.90 11.99
C THR A 39 -0.36 6.10 11.85
N ASN A 40 -0.94 5.74 10.70
CA ASN A 40 -2.38 5.59 10.54
C ASN A 40 -2.79 4.15 10.90
N GLU A 41 -3.97 4.01 11.50
CA GLU A 41 -4.56 2.72 11.88
C GLU A 41 -4.48 1.73 10.70
N PHE A 42 -3.80 0.61 10.93
CA PHE A 42 -3.66 -0.45 9.94
C PHE A 42 -5.00 -1.18 9.77
N ASP A 43 -5.69 -0.90 8.68
CA ASP A 43 -6.91 -1.62 8.29
C ASP A 43 -6.63 -2.51 7.06
N PRO A 44 -6.54 -3.85 7.25
CA PRO A 44 -6.38 -4.80 6.15
C PRO A 44 -7.44 -4.67 5.06
N ASN A 45 -8.69 -4.35 5.42
CA ASN A 45 -9.80 -4.26 4.47
C ASN A 45 -9.69 -3.00 3.60
N ALA A 46 -9.37 -1.84 4.19
CA ALA A 46 -9.08 -0.63 3.44
C ALA A 46 -7.90 -0.82 2.49
N LEU A 47 -6.80 -1.44 2.96
CA LEU A 47 -5.64 -1.73 2.14
C LEU A 47 -5.97 -2.66 0.98
N ARG A 48 -6.70 -3.76 1.25
CA ARG A 48 -7.16 -4.68 0.22
C ARG A 48 -8.01 -3.97 -0.84
N THR A 49 -8.96 -3.15 -0.42
CA THR A 49 -9.80 -2.36 -1.34
C THR A 49 -8.97 -1.41 -2.21
N ARG A 50 -8.01 -0.70 -1.60
CA ARG A 50 -7.11 0.22 -2.32
C ARG A 50 -6.26 -0.52 -3.34
N TYR A 51 -5.65 -1.65 -2.96
CA TYR A 51 -4.83 -2.43 -3.88
C TYR A 51 -5.64 -3.07 -4.99
N ALA A 52 -6.85 -3.57 -4.70
CA ALA A 52 -7.75 -4.08 -5.72
C ALA A 52 -8.10 -3.00 -6.76
N ALA A 53 -8.39 -1.77 -6.32
CA ALA A 53 -8.65 -0.65 -7.22
C ALA A 53 -7.45 -0.28 -8.09
N LEU A 54 -6.25 -0.22 -7.50
CA LEU A 54 -5.01 0.08 -8.23
C LEU A 54 -4.66 -1.02 -9.26
N LEU A 55 -4.83 -2.28 -8.89
CA LEU A 55 -4.59 -3.42 -9.79
C LEU A 55 -5.61 -3.44 -10.93
N TRP A 56 -6.87 -3.15 -10.64
CA TRP A 56 -7.91 -3.00 -11.65
C TRP A 56 -7.56 -1.89 -12.65
N GLU A 57 -7.24 -0.69 -12.15
CA GLU A 57 -6.86 0.45 -12.99
C GLU A 57 -5.64 0.15 -13.86
N TYR A 58 -4.59 -0.45 -13.28
CA TYR A 58 -3.42 -0.87 -14.04
C TYR A 58 -3.77 -1.91 -15.11
N GLY A 59 -4.59 -2.91 -14.78
CA GLY A 59 -5.07 -3.92 -15.71
C GLY A 59 -5.83 -3.34 -16.89
N THR A 60 -6.75 -2.40 -16.62
CA THR A 60 -7.50 -1.69 -17.68
C THR A 60 -6.55 -0.90 -18.58
N ARG A 61 -5.63 -0.11 -18.00
CA ARG A 61 -4.64 0.66 -18.80
C ARG A 61 -3.77 -0.26 -19.64
N LYS A 62 -3.35 -1.40 -19.11
CA LYS A 62 -2.55 -2.39 -19.83
C LYS A 62 -3.32 -2.99 -21.01
N GLN A 63 -4.62 -3.26 -20.83
CA GLN A 63 -5.50 -3.73 -21.90
C GLN A 63 -5.72 -2.65 -22.98
N ASP A 64 -6.00 -1.41 -22.58
CA ASP A 64 -6.20 -0.29 -23.51
C ASP A 64 -4.95 0.00 -24.35
N ALA A 65 -3.77 -0.18 -23.77
CA ALA A 65 -2.49 -0.06 -24.45
C ALA A 65 -2.12 -1.31 -25.28
N ASN A 66 -2.96 -2.36 -25.26
CA ASN A 66 -2.70 -3.67 -25.85
C ASN A 66 -1.33 -4.27 -25.44
N ALA A 67 -0.88 -3.97 -24.22
CA ALA A 67 0.44 -4.36 -23.75
C ALA A 67 0.44 -5.83 -23.28
N HIS A 68 1.31 -6.64 -23.87
CA HIS A 68 1.42 -8.07 -23.56
C HIS A 68 2.41 -8.34 -22.42
N SER A 69 3.24 -7.37 -22.06
CA SER A 69 4.22 -7.46 -20.98
C SER A 69 4.18 -6.21 -20.09
N ASP A 70 4.81 -6.30 -18.90
CA ASP A 70 4.98 -5.15 -18.02
C ASP A 70 6.01 -4.14 -18.55
N VAL A 71 6.88 -4.55 -19.48
CA VAL A 71 7.82 -3.66 -20.17
C VAL A 71 7.08 -2.74 -21.15
N GLU A 72 6.05 -3.26 -21.79
CA GLU A 72 5.18 -2.54 -22.72
C GLU A 72 4.06 -1.78 -22.01
N ALA A 73 3.76 -2.15 -20.75
CA ALA A 73 2.63 -1.60 -20.02
C ALA A 73 2.81 -0.09 -19.74
N PRO A 74 1.69 0.67 -19.68
CA PRO A 74 1.71 2.06 -19.26
C PRO A 74 2.30 2.23 -17.86
N LEU A 75 2.81 3.44 -17.58
CA LEU A 75 3.31 3.79 -16.25
C LEU A 75 2.30 3.41 -15.16
N ARG A 76 2.80 2.76 -14.11
CA ARG A 76 1.98 2.35 -12.97
C ARG A 76 1.31 3.59 -12.35
N PRO A 77 0.03 3.48 -11.94
CA PRO A 77 -0.65 4.59 -11.27
C PRO A 77 0.19 5.09 -10.10
N ALA A 78 0.43 6.40 -10.05
CA ALA A 78 1.11 6.99 -8.91
C ALA A 78 0.23 6.80 -7.66
N LYS A 79 0.83 6.35 -6.56
CA LYS A 79 0.13 6.26 -5.28
C LYS A 79 -0.29 7.68 -4.88
N GLN A 80 -1.59 7.98 -4.96
CA GLN A 80 -2.11 9.22 -4.36
C GLN A 80 -2.08 9.06 -2.83
N ASN A 81 -1.07 9.63 -2.18
CA ASN A 81 -1.07 9.80 -0.73
C ASN A 81 -2.06 10.92 -0.38
N ARG A 82 -3.36 10.63 -0.41
CA ARG A 82 -4.38 11.59 0.01
C ARG A 82 -4.33 11.73 1.53
N ILE A 83 -3.37 12.51 2.01
CA ILE A 83 -3.40 13.07 3.36
C ILE A 83 -4.43 14.18 3.30
N THR A 84 -5.70 13.86 3.58
CA THR A 84 -6.66 14.91 3.94
C THR A 84 -6.38 15.18 5.41
N SER A 85 -5.51 16.15 5.72
CA SER A 85 -5.49 16.74 7.05
C SER A 85 -6.86 17.37 7.24
N VAL A 86 -7.74 16.73 7.99
CA VAL A 86 -8.90 17.41 8.55
C VAL A 86 -8.32 18.38 9.57
N THR A 87 -8.08 19.62 9.14
CA THR A 87 -7.85 20.73 10.05
C THR A 87 -9.15 20.95 10.81
N GLU A 88 -9.27 20.35 12.00
CA GLU A 88 -10.18 20.85 13.02
C GLU A 88 -9.67 22.24 13.41
N VAL A 89 -10.35 23.27 12.93
CA VAL A 89 -10.19 24.65 13.41
C VAL A 89 -10.86 24.68 14.77
N PHE A 90 -10.07 24.70 15.84
CA PHE A 90 -10.57 25.10 17.15
C PHE A 90 -10.64 26.63 17.15
N ASP A 91 -11.84 27.18 16.97
CA ASP A 91 -12.12 28.57 17.31
C ASP A 91 -12.02 28.72 18.84
N VAL A 92 -11.18 29.66 19.28
CA VAL A 92 -11.08 30.15 20.67
C VAL A 92 -11.92 31.41 20.82
#